data_AF-A0AA51YL69-F1
#
_entry.id   AF-A0AA51YL69-F1
#
_cell.length_a   1.000
_cell.length_b   1.000
_cell.length_c   1.000
_cell.angle_alpha   90.00
_cell.angle_beta   90.00
_cell.angle_gamma   90.00
#
_symmetry.space_group_name_H-M   'P 1'
#
loop_
_entity.id
_entity.type
_entity.pdbx_description
1 polymer ?
#
loop_
_entity_poly.entity_id
_entity_poly.type
_entity_poly.pdbx_seq_one_letter_code
_entity_poly.pdbx_strand_id
1 'polypeptide(L)'
;MNILYDVRDWFYECDRFLFLAEVHYLRENVIPSEHRFSEELTSSKLDDLLCNLKNLSEESDYCVTSDKCVSKDELLMLKETLDNISSGKWDDMDAECVAKAKRIVHKLANAVNADIIKTNDMRGCPSIYDACRII
;
A
#
# COMPACT_ATOMS: atom_id res chain seq x y z
N MET A 1 4.26 17.80 1.07
CA MET A 1 4.18 16.59 0.20
C MET A 1 2.73 16.17 0.15
N ASN A 2 2.24 15.65 -0.98
CA ASN A 2 0.86 15.20 -1.06
C ASN A 2 0.80 13.76 -0.57
N ILE A 3 0.32 13.58 0.65
CA ILE A 3 0.19 12.31 1.36
C ILE A 3 -0.38 11.13 0.55
N LEU A 4 -1.24 11.38 -0.44
CA LEU A 4 -1.74 10.32 -1.32
C LEU A 4 -0.60 9.68 -2.13
N TYR A 5 0.39 10.48 -2.54
CA TYR A 5 1.58 9.99 -3.23
C TYR A 5 2.50 9.22 -2.28
N ASP A 6 2.65 9.69 -1.04
CA ASP A 6 3.44 8.99 -0.02
C ASP A 6 2.84 7.60 0.28
N VAL A 7 1.51 7.53 0.40
CA VAL A 7 0.76 6.26 0.57
C VAL A 7 0.88 5.37 -0.66
N ARG A 8 0.78 5.93 -1.87
CA ARG A 8 0.96 5.18 -3.12
C ARG A 8 2.35 4.54 -3.18
N ASP A 9 3.38 5.31 -2.83
CA ASP A 9 4.76 4.83 -2.86
C ASP A 9 4.99 3.75 -1.80
N TRP A 10 4.36 3.88 -0.63
CA TRP A 10 4.35 2.82 0.38
C TRP A 10 3.70 1.53 -0.15
N PHE A 11 2.54 1.60 -0.83
CA PHE A 11 1.92 0.41 -1.41
C PHE A 11 2.77 -0.23 -2.49
N TYR A 12 3.53 0.54 -3.26
CA TYR A 12 4.50 0.03 -4.23
C TYR A 12 5.64 -0.74 -3.55
N GLU A 13 6.19 -0.23 -2.45
CA GLU A 13 7.20 -0.96 -1.68
C GLU A 13 6.64 -2.20 -0.99
N CYS A 14 5.41 -2.12 -0.50
CA CYS A 14 4.68 -3.23 0.11
C CYS A 14 4.48 -4.39 -0.89
N ASP A 15 4.11 -4.11 -2.14
CA ASP A 15 4.01 -5.16 -3.17
C ASP A 15 5.36 -5.83 -3.46
N ARG A 16 6.45 -5.05 -3.53
CA ARG A 16 7.81 -5.60 -3.70
C ARG A 16 8.21 -6.50 -2.53
N PHE A 17 7.86 -6.13 -1.30
CA PHE A 17 8.12 -6.91 -0.11
C PHE A 17 7.36 -8.23 -0.09
N LEU A 18 6.06 -8.18 -0.42
CA LEU A 18 5.24 -9.38 -0.55
C LEU A 18 5.69 -10.27 -1.71
N PHE A 19 6.19 -9.71 -2.81
CA PHE A 19 6.81 -10.48 -3.88
C PHE A 19 8.06 -11.22 -3.39
N LEU A 20 8.94 -10.58 -2.61
CA LEU A 20 10.10 -11.25 -2.04
C LEU A 20 9.68 -12.35 -1.06
N ALA A 21 8.60 -12.16 -0.31
CA ALA A 21 8.04 -13.19 0.58
C ALA A 21 7.48 -14.39 -0.22
N GLU A 22 6.84 -14.15 -1.36
CA GLU A 22 6.43 -15.22 -2.28
C GLU A 22 7.64 -16.01 -2.81
N VAL A 23 8.74 -15.30 -3.13
CA VAL A 23 9.99 -15.94 -3.55
C VAL A 23 10.63 -16.73 -2.41
N HIS A 24 10.53 -16.28 -1.16
CA HIS A 24 11.01 -17.03 0.01
C HIS A 24 10.42 -18.44 0.06
N TYR A 25 9.11 -18.59 -0.14
CA TYR A 25 8.44 -19.90 -0.17
C TYR A 25 8.84 -20.78 -1.37
N LEU A 26 9.42 -20.21 -2.42
CA LEU A 26 9.99 -20.96 -3.54
C LEU A 26 11.49 -21.24 -3.35
N ARG A 27 12.18 -20.36 -2.61
CA ARG A 27 13.63 -20.32 -2.40
C ARG A 27 13.91 -19.70 -1.03
N GLU A 28 14.12 -20.56 -0.04
CA GLU A 28 14.29 -20.18 1.37
C GLU A 28 15.47 -19.22 1.65
N ASN A 29 16.37 -19.03 0.67
CA ASN A 29 17.49 -18.11 0.77
C ASN A 29 17.14 -16.64 0.46
N VAL A 30 15.89 -16.32 0.14
CA VAL A 30 15.42 -14.94 -0.02
C VAL A 30 14.73 -14.49 1.26
N ILE A 31 15.31 -13.51 1.95
CA ILE A 31 14.77 -13.00 3.22
C ILE A 31 14.34 -11.55 3.00
N PRO A 32 13.05 -11.24 2.82
CA PRO A 32 12.57 -9.89 2.51
C PRO A 32 13.06 -8.84 3.50
N SER A 33 13.15 -9.15 4.80
CA SER A 33 13.60 -8.22 5.84
C SER A 33 15.09 -7.82 5.73
N GLU A 34 15.90 -8.54 4.95
CA GLU A 34 17.30 -8.15 4.67
C GLU A 34 17.41 -7.15 3.52
N HIS A 35 16.33 -6.91 2.77
CA HIS A 35 16.31 -5.91 1.70
C HIS A 35 16.12 -4.50 2.24
N ARG A 36 16.73 -3.52 1.57
CA ARG A 36 16.53 -2.09 1.89
C ARG A 36 15.25 -1.57 1.23
N PHE A 37 14.30 -1.17 2.07
CA PHE A 37 13.11 -0.40 1.69
C PHE A 37 13.27 1.05 2.13
N SER A 38 12.55 1.96 1.48
CA SER A 38 12.54 3.37 1.85
C SER A 38 11.70 3.64 3.10
N GLU A 39 10.69 2.81 3.34
CA GLU A 39 9.78 2.89 4.47
C GLU A 39 9.73 1.58 5.26
N GLU A 40 9.21 1.65 6.49
CA GLU A 40 8.90 0.48 7.29
C GLU A 40 7.64 -0.23 6.75
N LEU A 41 7.70 -1.55 6.58
CA LEU A 41 6.62 -2.35 5.97
C LEU A 41 5.91 -3.23 7.01
N THR A 42 5.42 -2.58 8.07
CA THR A 42 4.78 -3.19 9.24
C THR A 42 3.31 -2.78 9.37
N SER A 43 2.57 -3.48 10.23
CA SER A 43 1.17 -3.15 10.53
C SER A 43 1.01 -1.76 11.17
N SER A 44 1.95 -1.35 12.02
CA SER A 44 1.95 -0.04 12.67
C SER A 44 2.03 1.09 11.64
N LYS A 45 2.96 0.97 10.68
CA LYS A 45 3.09 1.96 9.60
C LYS A 45 1.85 2.01 8.71
N LEU A 46 1.26 0.86 8.39
CA LEU A 46 0.00 0.79 7.67
C LEU A 46 -1.13 1.51 8.44
N ASP A 47 -1.22 1.31 9.75
CA ASP A 47 -2.19 1.99 10.60
C ASP A 47 -1.99 3.51 10.60
N ASP A 48 -0.74 3.97 10.73
CA ASP A 48 -0.42 5.40 10.67
C ASP A 48 -0.86 6.03 9.34
N LEU A 49 -0.59 5.35 8.22
CA LEU A 49 -1.00 5.80 6.88
C LEU A 49 -2.52 5.88 6.76
N LEU A 50 -3.25 4.84 7.20
CA LEU A 50 -4.71 4.81 7.15
C LEU A 50 -5.34 5.87 8.07
N CYS A 51 -4.79 6.09 9.27
CA CYS A 51 -5.24 7.14 10.18
C CYS A 51 -5.05 8.53 9.55
N ASN A 52 -3.90 8.78 8.92
CA ASN A 52 -3.64 10.05 8.27
C ASN A 52 -4.57 10.29 7.07
N LEU A 53 -4.88 9.26 6.28
CA LEU A 53 -5.86 9.35 5.19
C LEU A 53 -7.27 9.67 5.70
N LYS A 54 -7.68 9.05 6.80
CA LYS A 54 -8.97 9.33 7.43
C LYS A 54 -9.08 10.79 7.86
N ASN A 55 -8.05 11.32 8.52
CA ASN A 55 -8.04 12.72 8.95
C ASN A 55 -8.20 13.69 7.76
N LEU A 56 -7.64 13.36 6.60
CA LEU A 56 -7.81 14.18 5.38
C LEU A 56 -9.22 14.10 4.79
N SER A 57 -9.89 12.96 4.90
CA SER A 57 -11.29 12.83 4.46
C SER A 57 -12.26 13.66 5.31
N GLU A 58 -11.89 13.99 6.56
CA GLU A 58 -12.69 14.88 7.42
C GLU A 58 -12.49 16.37 7.05
N GLU A 59 -11.35 16.72 6.45
CA GLU A 59 -11.01 18.08 6.02
C GLU A 59 -11.29 18.37 4.53
N SER A 60 -11.63 17.35 3.74
CA SER A 60 -11.78 17.45 2.27
C SER A 60 -12.59 16.31 1.65
N ASP A 61 -13.15 16.50 0.44
CA ASP A 61 -13.94 15.53 -0.34
C ASP A 61 -13.16 14.28 -0.86
N TYR A 62 -12.07 13.88 -0.19
CA TYR A 62 -11.34 12.65 -0.48
C TYR A 62 -12.14 11.43 -0.01
N CYS A 63 -12.07 10.34 -0.78
CA CYS A 63 -12.92 9.17 -0.64
C CYS A 63 -12.14 7.91 -0.21
N VAL A 64 -10.89 8.03 0.23
CA VAL A 64 -10.10 6.90 0.76
C VAL A 64 -10.58 6.54 2.17
N THR A 65 -11.78 5.97 2.28
CA THR A 65 -12.15 5.23 3.49
C THR A 65 -11.86 3.75 3.25
N SER A 66 -10.88 3.21 3.98
CA SER A 66 -10.51 1.78 3.97
C SER A 66 -11.74 0.87 4.04
N ASP A 67 -12.75 1.33 4.77
CA ASP A 67 -14.01 0.66 5.11
C ASP A 67 -14.86 0.31 3.87
N LYS A 68 -14.63 0.99 2.74
CA LYS A 68 -15.30 0.71 1.46
C LYS A 68 -14.47 -0.16 0.52
N CYS A 69 -13.14 -0.24 0.73
CA CYS A 69 -12.21 -0.88 -0.20
C CYS A 69 -11.86 -2.32 0.22
N VAL A 70 -11.67 -2.54 1.51
CA VAL A 70 -11.26 -3.82 2.10
C VAL A 70 -12.06 -4.10 3.37
N SER A 71 -12.37 -5.36 3.64
CA SER A 71 -13.03 -5.73 4.89
C SER A 71 -12.08 -5.61 6.08
N LYS A 72 -12.64 -5.56 7.30
CA LYS A 72 -11.83 -5.58 8.53
C LYS A 72 -10.96 -6.84 8.61
N ASP A 73 -11.50 -7.98 8.20
CA ASP A 73 -10.77 -9.26 8.23
C ASP A 73 -9.66 -9.29 7.20
N GLU A 74 -9.88 -8.71 6.01
CA GLU A 74 -8.83 -8.51 5.00
C GLU A 74 -7.71 -7.62 5.55
N LEU A 75 -8.07 -6.52 6.21
CA LEU A 75 -7.08 -5.61 6.78
C LEU A 75 -6.28 -6.28 7.92
N LEU A 76 -6.93 -7.05 8.79
CA LEU A 76 -6.26 -7.80 9.85
C LEU A 76 -5.29 -8.85 9.27
N MET A 77 -5.72 -9.58 8.24
CA MET A 77 -4.87 -10.55 7.55
C MET A 77 -3.63 -9.88 6.93
N LEU A 78 -3.81 -8.72 6.28
CA LEU A 78 -2.69 -7.98 5.71
C LEU A 78 -1.69 -7.58 6.81
N LYS A 79 -2.18 -7.03 7.93
CA LYS A 79 -1.34 -6.63 9.06
C LYS A 79 -0.53 -7.79 9.63
N GLU A 80 -1.20 -8.90 9.91
CA GLU A 80 -0.55 -10.11 10.44
C GLU A 80 0.51 -10.65 9.48
N THR A 81 0.20 -10.66 8.17
CA THR A 81 1.17 -11.10 7.15
C THR A 81 2.40 -10.18 7.12
N LEU A 82 2.21 -8.86 7.17
CA LEU A 82 3.32 -7.90 7.16
C LEU A 82 4.22 -8.04 8.39
N ASP A 83 3.62 -8.21 9.57
CA ASP A 83 4.36 -8.34 10.82
C ASP A 83 5.10 -9.69 10.90
N ASN A 84 4.49 -10.76 10.39
CA ASN A 84 5.13 -12.07 10.33
C ASN A 84 6.32 -12.07 9.37
N ILE A 85 6.20 -11.48 8.17
CA ILE A 85 7.33 -11.34 7.24
C ILE A 85 8.42 -10.48 7.87
N SER A 86 8.06 -9.32 8.45
CA SER A 86 9.02 -8.39 9.04
C SER A 86 9.76 -8.99 10.24
N SER A 87 9.10 -9.85 11.02
CA SER A 87 9.66 -10.54 12.18
C SER A 87 10.33 -11.88 11.84
N GLY A 88 10.27 -12.32 10.58
CA GLY A 88 10.79 -13.62 10.13
C GLY A 88 10.02 -14.83 10.68
N LYS A 89 8.74 -14.67 11.02
CA LYS A 89 7.86 -15.74 11.51
C LYS A 89 7.22 -16.50 10.36
N TRP A 90 8.04 -17.21 9.60
CA TRP A 90 7.62 -17.93 8.40
C TRP A 90 6.72 -19.14 8.68
N ASP A 91 6.82 -19.72 9.87
CA ASP A 91 6.00 -20.86 10.30
C ASP A 91 4.56 -20.48 10.67
N ASP A 92 4.30 -19.18 10.90
CA ASP A 92 2.98 -18.65 11.29
C ASP A 92 2.13 -18.25 10.06
N MET A 93 2.63 -18.43 8.85
CA MET A 93 1.92 -18.11 7.60
C MET A 93 2.40 -18.99 6.44
N ASP A 94 1.70 -18.94 5.31
CA ASP A 94 2.08 -19.70 4.12
C ASP A 94 2.05 -18.82 2.85
N ALA A 95 2.41 -19.42 1.71
CA ALA A 95 2.38 -18.74 0.41
C ALA A 95 0.96 -18.25 0.03
N GLU A 96 -0.10 -18.90 0.52
CA GLU A 96 -1.48 -18.47 0.27
C GLU A 96 -1.80 -17.18 1.04
N CYS A 97 -1.33 -17.05 2.29
CA CYS A 97 -1.41 -15.80 3.06
C CYS A 97 -0.73 -14.64 2.31
N VAL A 98 0.49 -14.84 1.80
CA VAL A 98 1.20 -13.83 1.00
C VAL A 98 0.41 -13.45 -0.26
N ALA A 99 -0.11 -14.44 -0.99
CA ALA A 99 -0.91 -14.19 -2.19
C ALA A 99 -2.20 -13.41 -1.89
N LYS A 100 -2.87 -13.68 -0.76
CA LYS A 100 -4.03 -12.91 -0.30
C LYS A 100 -3.63 -11.49 0.09
N ALA A 101 -2.55 -11.31 0.84
CA ALA A 101 -2.03 -10.00 1.20
C ALA A 101 -1.74 -9.13 -0.03
N LYS A 102 -1.13 -9.70 -1.08
CA LYS A 102 -0.90 -8.98 -2.36
C LYS A 102 -2.20 -8.49 -3.00
N ARG A 103 -3.25 -9.32 -3.01
CA ARG A 103 -4.57 -8.91 -3.53
C ARG A 103 -5.15 -7.75 -2.74
N ILE A 104 -4.97 -7.75 -1.41
CA ILE A 104 -5.47 -6.69 -0.53
C ILE A 104 -4.68 -5.39 -0.78
N VAL A 105 -3.36 -5.45 -0.86
CA VAL A 105 -2.50 -4.31 -1.22
C VAL A 105 -2.89 -3.73 -2.57
N HIS A 106 -3.14 -4.56 -3.59
CA HIS A 106 -3.60 -4.08 -4.89
C HIS A 106 -4.95 -3.36 -4.83
N LYS A 107 -5.92 -3.85 -4.03
CA LYS A 107 -7.20 -3.15 -3.83
C LYS A 107 -6.97 -1.76 -3.25
N LEU A 108 -6.18 -1.67 -2.18
CA LEU A 108 -5.86 -0.42 -1.49
C LEU A 108 -5.10 0.56 -2.42
N ALA A 109 -4.08 0.08 -3.12
CA ALA A 109 -3.30 0.87 -4.07
C ALA A 109 -4.18 1.43 -5.19
N ASN A 110 -5.11 0.62 -5.73
CA ASN A 110 -6.05 1.07 -6.75
C ASN A 110 -7.01 2.14 -6.22
N ALA A 111 -7.49 2.02 -4.98
CA ALA A 111 -8.32 3.04 -4.37
C ALA A 111 -7.58 4.37 -4.20
N VAL A 112 -6.33 4.33 -3.72
CA VAL A 112 -5.49 5.54 -3.61
C VAL A 112 -5.21 6.15 -4.97
N ASN A 113 -4.90 5.35 -5.99
CA ASN A 113 -4.69 5.84 -7.35
C ASN A 113 -5.94 6.50 -7.93
N ALA A 114 -7.12 5.92 -7.71
CA ALA A 114 -8.39 6.52 -8.14
C ALA A 114 -8.62 7.88 -7.48
N ASP A 115 -8.30 8.00 -6.19
CA ASP A 115 -8.43 9.26 -5.46
C ASP A 115 -7.40 10.31 -5.92
N ILE A 116 -6.16 9.91 -6.23
CA ILE A 116 -5.17 10.81 -6.85
C ILE A 116 -5.69 11.37 -8.19
N ILE A 117 -6.23 10.52 -9.05
CA ILE A 117 -6.78 10.92 -10.35
C ILE A 117 -7.94 11.90 -10.14
N LYS A 118 -8.93 11.54 -9.30
CA LYS A 118 -10.07 12.40 -8.97
C LYS A 118 -9.63 13.76 -8.43
N THR A 119 -8.61 13.77 -7.56
CA THR A 119 -8.05 14.99 -6.98
C THR A 119 -7.42 15.89 -8.04
N ASN A 120 -6.68 15.30 -8.98
CA ASN A 120 -6.08 16.03 -10.09
C ASN A 120 -7.16 16.58 -11.03
N ASP A 121 -8.23 15.81 -11.30
CA ASP A 121 -9.35 16.26 -12.13
C ASP A 121 -10.09 17.44 -11.49
N MET A 122 -10.34 17.39 -10.18
CA MET A 122 -11.05 18.46 -9.45
C MET A 122 -10.22 19.73 -9.28
N ARG A 123 -8.89 19.62 -9.16
CA ARG A 123 -7.98 20.78 -9.02
C ARG A 123 -7.59 21.43 -10.35
N GLY A 124 -8.06 20.87 -11.47
CA GLY A 124 -7.55 21.17 -12.79
C GLY A 124 -6.19 20.51 -13.02
N CYS A 125 -5.94 20.07 -14.26
CA CYS A 125 -4.67 19.48 -14.64
C CYS A 125 -3.51 20.40 -14.23
N PRO A 126 -2.44 19.88 -13.59
CA PRO A 126 -1.21 20.63 -13.42
C PRO A 126 -0.74 21.18 -14.79
N SER A 127 -0.24 22.42 -14.80
CA SER A 127 0.26 23.11 -16.00
C SER A 127 1.38 22.35 -16.76
N ILE A 128 1.86 21.22 -16.23
CA ILE A 128 2.72 20.28 -16.97
C ILE A 128 2.04 19.72 -18.22
N TYR A 129 0.72 19.57 -18.24
CA TYR A 129 0.02 19.19 -19.48
C TYR A 129 -0.07 20.35 -20.50
N ASP A 130 0.07 21.61 -20.07
CA ASP A 130 0.34 22.73 -20.98
C ASP A 130 1.82 22.78 -21.38
N ALA A 131 2.75 22.32 -20.54
CA ALA A 131 4.17 22.18 -20.89
C ALA A 131 4.43 21.06 -21.92
N CYS A 132 3.54 20.06 -22.00
CA CYS A 132 3.57 18.97 -22.98
C CYS A 132 2.59 19.17 -24.15
N ARG A 133 1.98 20.35 -24.31
CA ARG A 133 1.39 20.76 -25.60
C ARG A 133 2.51 20.94 -26.61
N ILE A 134 2.95 19.84 -27.19
CA ILE A 134 3.59 19.84 -28.50
C ILE A 134 2.47 20.21 -29.49
N ILE A 135 2.51 21.47 -29.91
CA ILE A 135 1.85 22.17 -31.03
C ILE A 135 0.78 21.35 -31.79
#